data_AF-S7T353-F1
#
_entry.id   AF-S7T353-F1
#
_cell.length_a   1.000
_cell.length_b   1.000
_cell.length_c   1.000
_cell.angle_alpha   90.00
_cell.angle_beta   90.00
_cell.angle_gamma   90.00
#
_symmetry.space_group_name_H-M   'P 1'
#
loop_
_entity.id
_entity.type
_entity.pdbx_description
1 polymer ?
#
loop_
_entity_poly.entity_id
_entity_poly.type
_entity_poly.pdbx_seq_one_letter_code
_entity_poly.pdbx_strand_id
1 'polypeptide(L)'
;MAESIIMPKARTGAWTTEVDETRCQGQTVSSRVVARMLAATGTARHDAGAPSDFRLHMLDEGRYRADLRPPRENALSEDIYADDDGGAVLHARQYEDHLVAVAHGEWNESACFNLADCLVRALDAGCRTFILDLGCPGALPPGARAVVESLSRCLAREGLSADIRLCPSDAT
;
A
#
# COMPACT_ATOMS: atom_id res chain seq x y z
N MET A 1 16.65 -15.08 6.98
CA MET A 1 16.95 -13.85 7.75
C MET A 1 16.49 -12.69 6.88
N ALA A 2 15.53 -11.88 7.32
CA ALA A 2 15.05 -10.74 6.54
C ALA A 2 16.00 -9.55 6.79
N GLU A 3 16.74 -9.13 5.76
CA GLU A 3 17.56 -7.92 5.84
C GLU A 3 16.65 -6.69 5.84
N SER A 4 16.69 -5.91 6.93
CA SER A 4 15.94 -4.67 7.06
C SER A 4 16.80 -3.48 6.63
N ILE A 5 16.37 -2.77 5.60
CA ILE A 5 16.92 -1.46 5.26
C ILE A 5 16.21 -0.43 6.15
N ILE A 6 16.98 0.44 6.82
CA ILE A 6 16.48 1.61 7.53
C ILE A 6 16.89 2.82 6.69
N MET A 7 15.93 3.51 6.08
CA MET A 7 16.23 4.72 5.31
C MET A 7 16.27 5.95 6.23
N PRO A 8 17.38 6.72 6.26
CA PRO A 8 17.50 7.87 7.15
C PRO A 8 16.63 9.05 6.73
N LYS A 9 16.10 9.74 7.74
CA LYS A 9 15.28 10.96 7.67
C LYS A 9 15.85 12.05 6.73
N ALA A 10 15.00 12.58 5.86
CA ALA A 10 15.30 13.78 5.08
C ALA A 10 15.46 15.01 5.99
N ARG A 11 16.59 15.71 5.87
CA ARG A 11 16.72 17.08 6.39
C ARG A 11 15.87 18.01 5.51
N THR A 12 14.79 18.53 6.07
CA THR A 12 14.05 19.71 5.60
C THR A 12 13.70 19.72 4.10
N GLY A 13 12.47 19.30 3.78
CA GLY A 13 11.72 19.83 2.62
C GLY A 13 12.03 19.25 1.24
N ALA A 14 13.03 18.40 1.07
CA ALA A 14 13.24 17.66 -0.17
C ALA A 14 13.76 16.26 0.14
N TRP A 15 13.02 15.23 -0.28
CA TRP A 15 13.56 13.88 -0.36
C TRP A 15 14.52 13.88 -1.55
N THR A 16 15.80 14.12 -1.30
CA THR A 16 16.83 13.97 -2.32
C THR A 16 16.88 12.49 -2.71
N THR A 17 16.54 12.19 -3.95
CA THR A 17 16.65 10.87 -4.59
C THR A 17 18.11 10.47 -4.82
N GLU A 18 18.98 10.65 -3.82
CA GLU A 18 20.27 9.96 -3.75
C GLU A 18 20.02 8.64 -3.01
N VAL A 19 19.37 7.73 -3.71
CA VAL A 19 19.22 6.34 -3.28
C VAL A 19 20.18 5.53 -4.16
N ASP A 20 21.46 5.56 -3.79
CA ASP A 20 22.46 4.63 -4.31
C ASP A 20 22.07 3.23 -3.82
N GLU A 21 21.37 2.48 -4.67
CA GLU A 21 20.99 1.07 -4.53
C GLU A 21 20.35 0.67 -3.18
N THR A 22 19.04 0.87 -3.05
CA THR A 22 18.26 0.18 -2.00
C THR A 22 18.28 -1.32 -2.30
N ARG A 23 18.85 -2.16 -1.42
CA ARG A 23 18.86 -3.61 -1.57
C ARG A 23 17.97 -4.32 -0.58
N CYS A 24 16.92 -4.99 -1.04
CA CYS A 24 16.06 -5.82 -0.20
C CYS A 24 16.40 -7.29 -0.43
N GLN A 25 16.84 -8.00 0.62
CA GLN A 25 17.17 -9.43 0.56
C GLN A 25 18.14 -9.78 -0.59
N GLY A 26 19.17 -8.93 -0.79
CA GLY A 26 20.16 -9.11 -1.84
C GLY A 26 19.74 -8.68 -3.26
N GLN A 27 18.50 -8.24 -3.47
CA GLN A 27 18.04 -7.69 -4.76
C GLN A 27 18.04 -6.17 -4.76
N THR A 28 18.50 -5.57 -5.86
CA THR A 28 18.43 -4.12 -6.07
C THR A 28 16.98 -3.72 -6.34
N VAL A 29 16.45 -2.88 -5.47
CA VAL A 29 15.12 -2.29 -5.58
C VAL A 29 15.23 -1.05 -6.45
N SER A 30 14.37 -0.95 -7.45
CA SER A 30 14.30 0.21 -8.32
C SER A 30 14.06 1.50 -7.52
N SER A 31 14.86 2.54 -7.78
CA SER A 31 14.66 3.87 -7.19
C SER A 31 13.28 4.46 -7.51
N ARG A 32 12.67 4.03 -8.63
CA ARG A 32 11.28 4.37 -8.97
C ARG A 32 10.28 3.77 -7.99
N VAL A 33 10.45 2.51 -7.59
CA VAL A 33 9.58 1.87 -6.60
C VAL A 33 9.66 2.60 -5.28
N VAL A 34 10.88 2.89 -4.81
CA VAL A 34 11.10 3.64 -3.56
C VAL A 34 10.45 5.02 -3.64
N ALA A 35 10.64 5.75 -4.75
CA ALA A 35 10.03 7.07 -4.94
C ALA A 35 8.50 7.01 -4.94
N ARG A 36 7.89 5.99 -5.54
CA ARG A 36 6.43 5.79 -5.57
C ARG A 36 5.87 5.47 -4.19
N MET A 37 6.56 4.61 -3.43
CA MET A 37 6.21 4.32 -2.04
C MET A 37 6.26 5.61 -1.18
N LEU A 38 7.32 6.40 -1.33
CA LEU A 38 7.45 7.69 -0.64
C LEU A 38 6.34 8.67 -1.06
N ALA A 39 6.00 8.75 -2.35
CA ALA A 39 4.94 9.62 -2.84
C ALA A 39 3.57 9.27 -2.23
N ALA A 40 3.26 7.97 -2.10
CA ALA A 40 2.03 7.52 -1.43
C ALA A 40 1.98 7.96 0.04
N THR A 41 3.13 8.05 0.73
CA THR A 41 3.17 8.65 2.09
C THR A 41 2.98 10.16 2.10
N GLY A 42 3.35 10.86 1.03
CA GLY A 42 3.34 12.33 0.93
C GLY A 42 1.98 12.92 0.55
N THR A 43 1.10 12.15 -0.08
CA THR A 43 -0.29 12.55 -0.37
C THR A 43 -1.19 12.62 0.88
N ALA A 44 -0.72 12.15 2.03
CA ALA A 44 -1.28 12.53 3.33
C ALA A 44 -0.73 13.92 3.70
N ARG A 45 -1.56 14.96 3.52
CA ARG A 45 -1.24 16.39 3.70
C ARG A 45 -0.34 16.71 4.90
N HIS A 46 0.53 17.70 4.66
CA HIS A 46 1.16 18.64 5.59
C HIS A 46 0.59 18.63 7.03
N ASP A 47 1.46 18.41 8.02
CA ASP A 47 1.35 18.80 9.45
C ASP A 47 1.42 17.71 10.53
N ALA A 48 1.68 16.45 10.19
CA ALA A 48 2.14 15.47 11.18
C ALA A 48 3.44 14.82 10.69
N GLY A 49 4.48 14.83 11.54
CA GLY A 49 5.86 14.47 11.20
C GLY A 49 5.98 13.28 10.25
N ALA A 50 6.78 13.44 9.19
CA ALA A 50 7.07 12.37 8.24
C ALA A 50 7.52 11.09 8.98
N PRO A 51 7.07 9.90 8.53
CA PRO A 51 7.50 8.62 9.11
C PRO A 51 9.02 8.60 9.01
N SER A 52 9.65 8.42 10.17
CA SER A 52 11.08 8.64 10.31
C SER A 52 11.89 7.46 9.79
N ASP A 53 11.27 6.27 9.72
CA ASP A 53 11.87 5.04 9.23
C ASP A 53 10.82 4.16 8.53
N PHE A 54 11.22 3.43 7.49
CA PHE A 54 10.44 2.31 6.95
C PHE A 54 11.31 1.08 6.78
N ARG A 55 10.72 -0.10 6.93
CA ARG A 55 11.37 -1.39 6.70
C ARG A 55 10.83 -2.04 5.44
N LEU A 56 11.71 -2.24 4.47
CA LEU A 56 11.34 -2.87 3.20
C LEU A 56 11.46 -4.40 3.26
N HIS A 57 10.46 -5.07 2.70
CA HIS A 57 10.35 -6.51 2.58
C HIS A 57 10.05 -6.87 1.13
N MET A 58 10.70 -7.90 0.62
CA MET A 58 10.33 -8.52 -0.65
C MET A 58 9.21 -9.52 -0.40
N LEU A 59 8.13 -9.43 -1.19
CA LEU A 59 7.02 -10.37 -1.16
C LEU A 59 7.24 -11.47 -2.19
N ASP A 60 7.62 -11.06 -3.40
CA ASP A 60 7.95 -11.92 -4.53
C ASP A 60 8.93 -11.15 -5.46
N GLU A 61 9.40 -11.78 -6.52
CA GLU A 61 10.22 -11.12 -7.53
C GLU A 61 9.53 -9.85 -8.06
N GLY A 62 10.16 -8.69 -7.87
CA GLY A 62 9.64 -7.39 -8.29
C GLY A 62 8.46 -6.83 -7.47
N ARG A 63 8.05 -7.48 -6.37
CA ARG A 63 6.98 -7.00 -5.48
C ARG A 63 7.47 -6.77 -4.06
N TYR A 64 7.15 -5.60 -3.52
CA TYR A 64 7.71 -5.12 -2.26
C TYR A 64 6.66 -4.58 -1.31
N ARG A 65 6.97 -4.67 -0.02
CA ARG A 65 6.20 -4.11 1.08
C ARG A 65 7.07 -3.27 2.01
N ALA A 66 6.70 -2.03 2.27
CA ALA A 66 7.34 -1.18 3.28
C ALA A 66 6.45 -1.07 4.53
N ASP A 67 6.96 -1.48 5.69
CA ASP A 67 6.35 -1.25 7.01
C ASP A 67 6.81 0.12 7.54
N LEU A 68 5.88 1.07 7.72
CA LEU A 68 6.13 2.42 8.20
C LEU A 68 6.17 2.46 9.73
N ARG A 69 7.24 3.04 10.31
CA ARG A 69 7.42 3.13 11.75
C ARG A 69 7.79 4.54 12.24
N PRO A 70 7.13 5.06 13.29
CA PRO A 70 5.87 4.56 13.84
C PRO A 70 4.73 4.68 12.81
N PRO A 71 3.67 3.88 12.90
CA PRO A 71 2.47 4.11 12.12
C PRO A 71 1.92 5.50 12.42
N ARG A 72 1.33 6.14 11.42
CA ARG A 72 0.70 7.45 11.59
C ARG A 72 -0.66 7.30 12.28
N GLU A 73 -1.10 8.41 12.88
CA GLU A 73 -2.40 8.52 13.52
C GLU A 73 -2.57 7.46 14.64
N ASN A 74 -3.76 6.86 14.73
CA ASN A 74 -4.13 5.81 15.67
C ASN A 74 -4.06 4.40 15.04
N ALA A 75 -3.34 4.24 13.92
CA ALA A 75 -3.16 2.94 13.28
C ALA A 75 -2.20 2.06 14.11
N LEU A 76 -2.49 0.77 14.19
CA LEU A 76 -1.64 -0.25 14.82
C LEU A 76 -0.45 -0.62 13.92
N SER A 77 -0.68 -0.62 12.61
CA SER A 77 0.37 -0.80 11.60
C SER A 77 0.02 -0.05 10.32
N GLU A 78 1.05 0.29 9.55
CA GLU A 78 0.91 1.00 8.29
C GLU A 78 1.90 0.42 7.29
N ASP A 79 1.39 -0.11 6.19
CA ASP A 79 2.17 -0.81 5.17
C ASP A 79 1.94 -0.16 3.79
N ILE A 80 2.97 -0.18 2.95
CA ILE A 80 2.88 0.23 1.55
C ILE A 80 3.31 -0.92 0.66
N TYR A 81 2.49 -1.26 -0.34
CA TYR A 81 2.77 -2.31 -1.31
C TYR A 81 3.00 -1.68 -2.67
N ALA A 82 4.08 -2.06 -3.35
CA ALA A 82 4.37 -1.61 -4.71
C ALA A 82 5.18 -2.66 -5.48
N ASP A 83 5.13 -2.53 -6.80
CA ASP A 83 5.83 -3.39 -7.75
C ASP A 83 6.71 -2.59 -8.72
N ASP A 84 7.66 -3.28 -9.34
CA ASP A 84 8.56 -2.74 -10.37
C ASP A 84 7.83 -2.40 -11.70
N ASP A 85 6.68 -3.03 -11.97
CA ASP A 85 5.93 -2.87 -13.23
C ASP A 85 5.18 -1.53 -13.32
N GLY A 86 5.16 -0.74 -12.25
CA GLY A 86 4.51 0.56 -12.24
C GLY A 86 3.03 0.51 -11.89
N GLY A 87 2.52 -0.64 -11.43
CA GLY A 87 1.14 -0.84 -10.98
C GLY A 87 0.76 -0.08 -9.73
N ALA A 88 -0.54 0.00 -9.41
CA ALA A 88 -1.04 0.78 -8.29
C ALA A 88 -0.29 0.49 -6.98
N VAL A 89 0.13 1.56 -6.31
CA VAL A 89 0.71 1.48 -4.97
C VAL A 89 -0.43 1.40 -3.96
N LEU A 90 -0.44 0.38 -3.12
CA LEU A 90 -1.43 0.24 -2.06
C LEU A 90 -0.85 0.79 -0.75
N HIS A 91 -1.52 1.77 -0.19
CA HIS A 91 -1.22 2.28 1.15
C HIS A 91 -2.26 1.75 2.14
N ALA A 92 -1.84 0.89 3.05
CA ALA A 92 -2.70 0.18 3.97
C ALA A 92 -2.46 0.61 5.42
N ARG A 93 -3.53 0.92 6.14
CA ARG A 93 -3.53 1.24 7.57
C ARG A 93 -4.42 0.27 8.30
N GLN A 94 -3.86 -0.38 9.31
CA GLN A 94 -4.57 -1.34 10.12
C GLN A 94 -4.97 -0.71 11.46
N TYR A 95 -6.21 -0.93 11.85
CA TYR A 95 -6.78 -0.60 13.15
C TYR A 95 -7.21 -1.90 13.86
N GLU A 96 -7.76 -1.81 15.07
CA GLU A 96 -8.08 -2.99 15.88
C GLU A 96 -9.00 -4.00 15.17
N ASP A 97 -10.06 -3.52 14.52
CA ASP A 97 -11.09 -4.37 13.91
C ASP A 97 -11.23 -4.17 12.39
N HIS A 98 -10.50 -3.22 11.81
CA HIS A 98 -10.63 -2.87 10.40
C HIS A 98 -9.32 -2.48 9.73
N LEU A 99 -9.29 -2.68 8.42
CA LEU A 99 -8.23 -2.24 7.52
C LEU A 99 -8.77 -1.13 6.62
N VAL A 100 -7.99 -0.08 6.43
CA VAL A 100 -8.21 0.93 5.38
C VAL A 100 -7.07 0.82 4.38
N ALA A 101 -7.37 0.54 3.12
CA ALA A 101 -6.38 0.48 2.05
C ALA A 101 -6.76 1.48 0.94
N VAL A 102 -5.78 2.28 0.50
CA VAL A 102 -5.93 3.26 -0.58
C VAL A 102 -5.00 2.87 -1.73
N ALA A 103 -5.57 2.75 -2.93
CA ALA A 103 -4.82 2.46 -4.14
C ALA A 103 -4.46 3.76 -4.88
N HIS A 104 -3.18 3.95 -5.17
CA HIS A 104 -2.64 5.09 -5.91
C HIS A 104 -2.06 4.65 -7.25
N GLY A 105 -2.65 5.12 -8.36
CA GLY A 105 -2.19 4.83 -9.71
C GLY A 105 -3.06 3.82 -10.45
N GLU A 106 -2.51 3.26 -11.52
CA GLU A 106 -3.25 2.37 -12.43
C GLU A 106 -3.34 0.94 -11.91
N TRP A 107 -4.54 0.36 -11.99
CA TRP A 107 -4.79 -0.99 -11.51
C TRP A 107 -4.32 -2.05 -12.52
N ASN A 108 -3.34 -2.86 -12.15
CA ASN A 108 -2.81 -3.97 -12.97
C ASN A 108 -2.83 -5.31 -12.21
N GLU A 109 -2.32 -6.36 -12.82
CA GLU A 109 -2.25 -7.69 -12.21
C GLU A 109 -1.39 -7.71 -10.92
N SER A 110 -0.24 -7.03 -10.91
CA SER A 110 0.65 -6.93 -9.74
C SER A 110 -0.03 -6.29 -8.53
N ALA A 111 -0.87 -5.27 -8.76
CA ALA A 111 -1.70 -4.68 -7.72
C ALA A 111 -2.71 -5.70 -7.12
N CYS A 112 -3.15 -6.72 -7.89
CA CYS A 112 -4.14 -7.71 -7.43
C CYS A 112 -3.50 -8.60 -6.38
N PHE A 113 -2.27 -9.03 -6.65
CA PHE A 113 -1.48 -9.79 -5.70
C PHE A 113 -1.14 -8.95 -4.47
N ASN A 114 -0.77 -7.69 -4.64
CA ASN A 114 -0.51 -6.79 -3.50
C ASN A 114 -1.74 -6.60 -2.61
N LEU A 115 -2.94 -6.50 -3.21
CA LEU A 115 -4.19 -6.44 -2.45
C LEU A 115 -4.47 -7.75 -1.72
N ALA A 116 -4.23 -8.90 -2.38
CA ALA A 116 -4.40 -10.21 -1.76
C ALA A 116 -3.47 -10.38 -0.54
N ASP A 117 -2.18 -10.05 -0.69
CA ASP A 117 -1.21 -10.10 0.41
C ASP A 117 -1.60 -9.18 1.57
N CYS A 118 -2.10 -7.99 1.25
CA CYS A 118 -2.62 -7.03 2.23
C CYS A 118 -3.82 -7.58 3.01
N LEU A 119 -4.79 -8.17 2.31
CA LEU A 119 -5.99 -8.75 2.92
C LEU A 119 -5.66 -9.95 3.82
N VAL A 120 -4.77 -10.85 3.39
CA VAL A 120 -4.32 -11.99 4.21
C VAL A 120 -3.72 -11.52 5.53
N ARG A 121 -2.85 -10.51 5.49
CA ARG A 121 -2.25 -9.98 6.74
C ARG A 121 -3.26 -9.34 7.67
N ALA A 122 -4.24 -8.62 7.12
CA ALA A 122 -5.28 -8.01 7.93
C ALA A 122 -6.20 -9.08 8.56
N LEU A 123 -6.49 -10.17 7.83
CA LEU A 123 -7.21 -11.33 8.39
C LEU A 123 -6.42 -11.99 9.53
N ASP A 124 -5.13 -12.23 9.33
CA ASP A 124 -4.24 -12.80 10.36
C ASP A 124 -4.18 -11.92 11.62
N ALA A 125 -4.30 -10.61 11.43
CA ALA A 125 -4.35 -9.64 12.53
C ALA A 125 -5.74 -9.48 13.16
N GLY A 126 -6.75 -10.20 12.66
CA GLY A 126 -8.11 -10.22 13.21
C GLY A 126 -9.05 -9.15 12.68
N CYS A 127 -8.69 -8.42 11.64
CA CYS A 127 -9.58 -7.45 11.01
C CYS A 127 -10.81 -8.15 10.43
N ARG A 128 -11.98 -7.57 10.71
CA ARG A 128 -13.28 -8.06 10.22
C ARG A 128 -13.89 -7.14 9.18
N THR A 129 -13.44 -5.90 9.12
CA THR A 129 -13.92 -4.91 8.17
C THR A 129 -12.78 -4.44 7.26
N PHE A 130 -13.03 -4.42 5.95
CA PHE A 130 -12.08 -3.97 4.94
C PHE A 130 -12.66 -2.78 4.21
N ILE A 131 -11.98 -1.63 4.27
CA ILE A 131 -12.33 -0.44 3.52
C ILE A 131 -11.27 -0.29 2.44
N LEU A 132 -11.66 -0.46 1.18
CA LEU A 132 -10.76 -0.34 0.04
C LEU A 132 -11.16 0.85 -0.80
N ASP A 133 -10.30 1.86 -0.86
CA ASP A 133 -10.44 3.00 -1.74
C ASP A 133 -9.65 2.76 -3.03
N LEU A 134 -10.37 2.42 -4.08
CA LEU A 134 -9.83 2.28 -5.42
C LEU A 134 -9.86 3.67 -6.06
N GLY A 135 -8.75 4.41 -5.94
CA GLY A 135 -8.62 5.75 -6.53
C GLY A 135 -9.01 5.79 -8.01
N CYS A 136 -9.41 6.98 -8.49
CA CYS A 136 -9.81 7.33 -9.86
C CYS A 136 -10.56 6.24 -10.67
N PRO A 137 -11.89 6.35 -10.88
CA PRO A 137 -12.74 5.37 -11.57
C PRO A 137 -12.33 5.02 -13.01
N GLY A 138 -11.56 5.89 -13.67
CA GLY A 138 -11.02 5.65 -15.01
C GLY A 138 -9.82 4.68 -15.05
N ALA A 139 -9.28 4.31 -13.88
CA ALA A 139 -8.09 3.48 -13.75
C ALA A 139 -8.41 1.99 -13.52
N LEU A 140 -9.69 1.61 -13.42
CA LEU A 140 -10.08 0.22 -13.21
C LEU A 140 -10.27 -0.49 -14.57
N PRO A 141 -9.59 -1.64 -14.79
CA PRO A 141 -9.78 -2.44 -15.99
C PRO A 141 -11.26 -2.83 -16.18
N PRO A 142 -11.71 -2.99 -17.44
CA PRO A 142 -13.01 -3.59 -17.72
C PRO A 142 -13.15 -4.94 -17.00
N GLY A 143 -14.13 -5.07 -16.11
CA GLY A 143 -14.36 -6.27 -15.30
C GLY A 143 -13.89 -6.18 -13.84
N ALA A 144 -13.08 -5.18 -13.47
CA ALA A 144 -12.63 -5.00 -12.08
C ALA A 144 -13.81 -4.83 -11.11
N ARG A 145 -14.90 -4.18 -11.54
CA ARG A 145 -16.16 -4.10 -10.77
C ARG A 145 -16.74 -5.47 -10.42
N ALA A 146 -16.76 -6.40 -11.38
CA ALA A 146 -17.30 -7.74 -11.14
C ALA A 146 -16.40 -8.54 -10.18
N VAL A 147 -15.08 -8.33 -10.26
CA VAL A 147 -14.10 -8.91 -9.31
C VAL A 147 -14.31 -8.34 -7.91
N VAL A 148 -14.47 -7.02 -7.78
CA VAL A 148 -14.78 -6.30 -6.53
C VAL A 148 -16.07 -6.83 -5.91
N GLU A 149 -17.16 -6.91 -6.68
CA GLU A 149 -18.44 -7.44 -6.21
C GLU A 149 -18.34 -8.93 -5.84
N SER A 150 -17.52 -9.71 -6.54
CA SER A 150 -17.25 -11.11 -6.18
C SER A 150 -16.47 -11.22 -4.87
N LEU A 151 -15.45 -10.39 -4.68
CA LEU A 151 -14.64 -10.33 -3.46
C LEU A 151 -15.52 -9.98 -2.25
N SER A 152 -16.34 -8.92 -2.35
CA SER A 152 -17.28 -8.55 -1.28
C SER A 152 -18.22 -9.69 -0.92
N ARG A 153 -18.74 -10.44 -1.90
CA ARG A 153 -19.59 -11.62 -1.64
C ARG A 153 -18.83 -12.75 -0.97
N CYS A 154 -17.58 -13.01 -1.35
CA CYS A 154 -16.75 -14.01 -0.70
C CYS A 154 -16.47 -13.63 0.76
N LEU A 155 -16.08 -12.38 1.02
CA LEU A 155 -15.84 -11.88 2.37
C LEU A 155 -17.11 -11.97 3.24
N ALA A 156 -18.27 -11.58 2.69
CA ALA A 156 -19.55 -11.69 3.40
C ALA A 156 -19.93 -13.12 3.79
N ARG A 157 -19.57 -14.14 2.99
CA ARG A 157 -19.82 -15.56 3.32
C ARG A 157 -19.03 -16.03 4.53
N GLU A 158 -17.86 -15.44 4.74
CA GLU A 158 -16.99 -15.72 5.90
C GLU A 158 -17.32 -14.82 7.11
N GLY A 159 -18.42 -14.06 7.06
CA GLY A 159 -18.83 -13.15 8.13
C GLY A 159 -17.98 -11.89 8.23
N LEU A 160 -17.24 -11.56 7.17
CA LEU A 160 -16.42 -10.36 7.07
C LEU A 160 -17.19 -9.26 6.34
N SER A 161 -16.94 -8.00 6.71
CA SER A 161 -17.50 -6.82 6.05
C SER A 161 -16.47 -6.23 5.09
N ALA A 162 -16.90 -5.88 3.89
CA ALA A 162 -16.05 -5.21 2.91
C ALA A 162 -16.80 -4.04 2.29
N ASP A 163 -16.29 -2.83 2.50
CA ASP A 163 -16.74 -1.60 1.87
C ASP A 163 -15.70 -1.19 0.82
N ILE A 164 -16.06 -1.35 -0.45
CA ILE A 164 -15.18 -1.01 -1.56
C ILE A 164 -15.69 0.29 -2.16
N ARG A 165 -14.92 1.35 -1.93
CA ARG A 165 -15.22 2.70 -2.38
C ARG A 165 -14.44 2.95 -3.65
N LEU A 166 -15.18 3.36 -4.69
CA LEU A 166 -14.56 4.02 -5.82
C LEU A 166 -14.57 5.51 -5.46
N CYS A 167 -13.41 6.11 -5.19
CA CYS A 167 -13.34 7.56 -5.14
C CYS A 167 -13.91 8.07 -6.48
N PRO A 168 -14.91 8.98 -6.50
CA PRO A 168 -15.29 9.62 -7.75
C PRO A 168 -14.02 10.27 -8.33
N SER A 169 -13.84 10.17 -9.65
CA SER A 169 -12.92 11.08 -10.33
C SER A 169 -13.45 12.45 -9.95
N ASP A 170 -12.70 13.25 -9.21
CA ASP A 170 -12.94 14.68 -9.28
C ASP A 170 -12.79 15.01 -10.76
N ALA A 171 -13.94 15.24 -11.40
CA ALA A 171 -14.00 15.72 -12.75
C ALA A 171 -13.30 17.07 -12.73
N THR A 172 -12.28 17.19 -13.59
CA THR A 172 -11.73 18.44 -14.11
C THR A 172 -12.75 19.57 -14.15
#